data_AF-A0A7V8BXF6-F1
#
_entry.id   AF-A0A7V8BXF6-F1
#
_cell.length_a   1.000
_cell.length_b   1.000
_cell.length_c   1.000
_cell.angle_alpha   90.00
_cell.angle_beta   90.00
_cell.angle_gamma   90.00
#
_symmetry.space_group_name_H-M   'P 1'
#
loop_
_entity.id
_entity.type
_entity.pdbx_description
1 polymer ?
#
loop_
_entity_poly.entity_id
_entity_poly.type
_entity_poly.pdbx_seq_one_letter_code
_entity_poly.pdbx_strand_id
1 'polypeptide(L)'
;MKKRWLLLIIIMLLAACNKNGDEKNDESNDTSNIPVEAVENLPVRPENLTTVTVTHVVDGDTVDLADGTRIRLIGINTPELDQPYYDEATQFTRALLENKQVGLEFDADELDQYDRTLAYLWIGDELANYTIVRSGWANSLSIQPNVKYAVYIEQAQEKAAAEGAGIWQQSQATVAIDFVQYDPQGPDEENMNDEYVRLYNNGTVEINIAGFTVSDESRRVYTFGDLTLLPNGRVTLHSGCGVDTPPSQVFWCAGDPVWNNSGDTVYVYDTEGRLVVREVISGR
;
A
#
# COMPACT_ATOMS: atom_id res chain seq x y z
N MET A 1 49.19 30.24 39.07
CA MET A 1 49.40 31.44 39.93
C MET A 1 48.13 32.27 39.82
N LYS A 2 47.43 32.76 40.84
CA LYS A 2 47.54 32.85 42.30
C LYS A 2 46.06 33.09 42.74
N LYS A 3 45.53 32.29 43.68
CA LYS A 3 45.22 32.68 45.08
C LYS A 3 43.96 33.58 45.19
N ARG A 4 42.85 33.08 45.78
CA ARG A 4 42.46 33.15 47.23
C ARG A 4 41.66 34.45 47.52
N TRP A 5 40.56 34.55 48.29
CA TRP A 5 40.03 33.92 49.54
C TRP A 5 38.47 33.94 49.51
N LEU A 6 37.71 32.98 50.08
CA LEU A 6 37.16 32.88 51.48
C LEU A 6 36.62 34.24 52.02
N LEU A 7 35.39 34.42 52.57
CA LEU A 7 34.63 33.65 53.57
C LEU A 7 33.23 34.31 53.86
N LEU A 8 32.27 33.52 54.40
CA LEU A 8 31.01 33.82 55.17
C LEU A 8 29.84 34.59 54.49
N ILE A 9 28.59 34.11 54.42
CA ILE A 9 27.59 33.60 55.40
C ILE A 9 26.75 34.70 56.10
N ILE A 10 25.42 34.55 55.92
CA ILE A 10 24.25 35.06 56.69
C ILE A 10 23.89 36.55 56.56
N ILE A 11 22.69 36.82 56.04
CA ILE A 11 21.61 37.53 56.75
C ILE A 11 20.26 37.02 56.22
N MET A 12 19.50 36.40 57.13
CA MET A 12 18.06 36.17 57.06
C MET A 12 17.39 37.47 57.48
N LEU A 13 16.45 38.01 56.70
CA LEU A 13 15.47 38.96 57.21
C LEU A 13 14.10 38.69 56.57
N LEU A 14 13.19 38.30 57.45
CA LEU A 14 11.80 37.98 57.23
C LEU A 14 10.96 39.25 56.97
N ALA A 15 9.97 39.04 56.11
CA ALA A 15 8.60 39.56 56.15
C ALA A 15 8.37 41.08 56.22
N ALA A 16 7.74 41.60 55.17
CA ALA A 16 6.57 42.47 55.30
C ALA A 16 5.66 42.32 54.08
N CYS A 17 4.37 42.51 54.34
CA CYS A 17 3.24 41.98 53.60
C CYS A 17 2.54 43.06 52.77
N ASN A 18 1.94 42.61 51.65
CA ASN A 18 0.59 42.92 51.19
C ASN A 18 0.29 44.17 50.33
N LYS A 19 -0.58 43.84 49.34
CA LYS A 19 -1.49 44.64 48.49
C LYS A 19 -0.87 45.62 47.51
N ASN A 20 -1.09 45.33 46.22
CA ASN A 20 -1.77 46.25 45.31
C ASN A 20 -2.52 45.45 44.25
N GLY A 21 -3.76 45.85 43.99
CA GLY A 21 -4.58 45.42 42.85
C GLY A 21 -4.42 46.39 41.67
N ASP A 22 -4.97 45.93 40.55
CA ASP A 22 -5.27 46.59 39.27
C ASP A 22 -4.05 46.98 38.42
N GLU A 23 -3.93 46.67 37.13
CA GLU A 23 -4.81 46.08 36.10
C GLU A 23 -3.89 45.80 34.90
N LYS A 24 -4.11 44.70 34.14
CA LYS A 24 -4.19 44.69 32.67
C LYS A 24 -4.45 43.28 32.14
N ASN A 25 -5.53 43.18 31.39
CA ASN A 25 -6.02 42.01 30.68
C ASN A 25 -5.01 41.52 29.64
N ASP A 26 -4.73 40.23 29.66
CA ASP A 26 -4.17 39.49 28.53
C ASP A 26 -5.11 38.30 28.28
N GLU A 27 -5.80 38.32 27.13
CA GLU A 27 -6.70 37.27 26.68
C GLU A 27 -5.89 36.01 26.37
N SER A 28 -5.76 35.13 27.36
CA SER A 28 -5.38 33.74 27.16
C SER A 28 -6.61 32.96 26.71
N ASN A 29 -6.75 32.75 25.40
CA ASN A 29 -7.56 31.62 24.94
C ASN A 29 -6.65 30.40 24.91
N ASP A 30 -6.65 29.70 26.03
CA ASP A 30 -6.02 28.43 26.30
C ASP A 30 -6.59 27.34 25.37
N THR A 31 -5.89 27.06 24.27
CA THR A 31 -6.25 26.00 23.32
C THR A 31 -5.73 24.63 23.73
N SER A 32 -5.56 24.35 25.03
CA SER A 32 -5.01 23.09 25.51
C SER A 32 -6.06 22.04 25.90
N ASN A 33 -7.02 21.70 25.02
CA ASN A 33 -7.66 20.37 25.06
C ASN A 33 -8.59 20.02 23.88
N ILE A 34 -8.07 20.05 22.64
CA ILE A 34 -8.66 19.23 21.58
C ILE A 34 -7.85 17.93 21.54
N PRO A 35 -8.46 16.74 21.74
CA PRO A 35 -7.80 15.50 21.34
C PRO A 35 -7.59 15.60 19.82
N VAL A 36 -6.35 15.82 19.40
CA VAL A 36 -5.99 15.80 17.99
C VAL A 36 -5.99 14.34 17.56
N GLU A 37 -7.19 13.79 17.32
CA GLU A 37 -7.31 12.71 16.35
C GLU A 37 -6.66 13.24 15.06
N ALA A 38 -5.68 12.52 14.55
CA ALA A 38 -4.87 12.94 13.42
C ALA A 38 -5.80 13.38 12.28
N VAL A 39 -5.87 14.70 12.04
CA VAL A 39 -6.55 15.22 10.86
C VAL A 39 -5.76 14.66 9.69
N GLU A 40 -6.37 13.72 8.98
CA GLU A 40 -5.73 13.11 7.82
C GLU A 40 -5.46 14.24 6.83
N ASN A 41 -4.18 14.51 6.57
CA ASN A 41 -3.79 15.43 5.51
C ASN A 41 -4.14 14.76 4.18
N LEU A 42 -5.40 14.86 3.78
CA LEU A 42 -5.86 14.38 2.48
C LEU A 42 -5.36 15.32 1.38
N PRO A 43 -5.17 14.81 0.16
CA PRO A 43 -4.83 15.67 -0.97
C PRO A 43 -5.93 16.71 -1.19
N VAL A 44 -5.53 17.96 -1.40
CA VAL A 44 -6.45 19.07 -1.69
C VAL A 44 -6.67 19.14 -3.19
N ARG A 45 -7.95 19.21 -3.59
CA ARG A 45 -8.34 19.35 -4.98
C ARG A 45 -7.71 20.61 -5.62
N PRO A 46 -7.03 20.50 -6.77
CA PRO A 46 -6.56 21.66 -7.51
C PRO A 46 -7.70 22.53 -8.07
N GLU A 47 -7.42 23.82 -8.21
CA GLU A 47 -8.34 24.74 -8.87
C GLU A 47 -8.36 24.54 -10.39
N ASN A 48 -9.50 24.87 -11.03
CA ASN A 48 -9.66 24.94 -12.49
C ASN A 48 -9.41 23.63 -13.27
N LEU A 49 -9.70 22.48 -12.67
CA LEU A 49 -9.68 21.20 -13.40
C LEU A 49 -10.70 21.20 -14.53
N THR A 50 -10.29 20.69 -15.70
CA THR A 50 -11.22 20.36 -16.79
C THR A 50 -12.20 19.31 -16.29
N THR A 51 -13.50 19.57 -16.43
CA THR A 51 -14.55 18.64 -16.01
C THR A 51 -15.15 17.90 -17.19
N VAL A 52 -15.43 16.62 -16.98
CA VAL A 52 -15.99 15.70 -17.97
C VAL A 52 -16.86 14.68 -17.27
N THR A 53 -17.84 14.11 -17.98
CA THR A 53 -18.68 13.04 -17.44
C THR A 53 -18.05 11.69 -17.72
N VAL A 54 -17.97 10.82 -16.71
CA VAL A 54 -17.68 9.40 -16.90
C VAL A 54 -18.94 8.73 -17.44
N THR A 55 -18.85 8.15 -18.63
CA THR A 55 -19.98 7.49 -19.31
C THR A 55 -20.05 6.00 -19.02
N HIS A 56 -18.90 5.38 -18.78
CA HIS A 56 -18.83 3.95 -18.49
C HIS A 56 -17.63 3.63 -17.60
N VAL A 57 -17.82 2.74 -16.64
CA VAL A 57 -16.72 2.13 -15.88
C VAL A 57 -16.44 0.75 -16.47
N VAL A 58 -15.25 0.61 -17.06
CA VAL A 58 -14.79 -0.59 -17.77
C VAL A 58 -14.43 -1.67 -16.77
N ASP A 59 -13.61 -1.32 -15.78
CA ASP A 59 -13.21 -2.15 -14.63
C ASP A 59 -12.90 -1.25 -13.42
N GLY A 60 -12.30 -1.81 -12.37
CA GLY A 60 -12.02 -1.12 -11.13
C GLY A 60 -11.05 0.08 -11.25
N ASP A 61 -10.22 0.15 -12.29
CA ASP A 61 -9.23 1.22 -12.48
C ASP A 61 -9.24 1.87 -13.87
N THR A 62 -10.22 1.55 -14.71
CA THR A 62 -10.36 2.08 -16.07
C THR A 62 -11.77 2.62 -16.34
N VAL A 63 -11.87 3.84 -16.89
CA VAL A 63 -13.13 4.50 -17.20
C VAL A 63 -13.15 5.13 -18.60
N ASP A 64 -14.32 5.18 -19.22
CA ASP A 64 -14.58 5.91 -20.46
C ASP A 64 -15.29 7.24 -20.16
N LEU A 65 -14.88 8.27 -20.87
CA LEU A 65 -15.39 9.64 -20.73
C LEU A 65 -16.34 10.02 -21.87
N ALA A 66 -17.13 11.08 -21.64
CA ALA A 66 -18.10 11.58 -22.61
C ALA A 66 -17.48 12.14 -23.89
N ASP A 67 -16.21 12.54 -23.86
CA ASP A 67 -15.46 12.97 -25.04
C ASP A 67 -14.84 11.80 -25.83
N GLY A 68 -15.07 10.55 -25.38
CA GLY A 68 -14.55 9.33 -25.99
C GLY A 68 -13.19 8.89 -25.49
N THR A 69 -12.56 9.65 -24.57
CA THR A 69 -11.27 9.29 -23.97
C THR A 69 -11.44 8.14 -22.98
N ARG A 70 -10.53 7.16 -23.02
CA ARG A 70 -10.39 6.11 -22.01
C ARG A 70 -9.26 6.47 -21.05
N ILE A 71 -9.56 6.52 -19.75
CA ILE A 71 -8.62 6.85 -18.70
C ILE A 71 -8.26 5.59 -17.90
N ARG A 72 -6.95 5.36 -17.73
CA ARG A 72 -6.40 4.45 -16.72
C ARG A 72 -6.01 5.29 -15.49
N LEU A 73 -6.56 4.92 -14.33
CA LEU A 73 -6.36 5.66 -13.10
C LEU A 73 -4.91 5.58 -12.61
N ILE A 74 -4.26 6.71 -12.37
CA ILE A 74 -2.89 6.75 -11.85
C ILE A 74 -2.83 6.25 -10.41
N GLY A 75 -1.75 5.57 -10.03
CA GLY A 75 -1.45 5.30 -8.62
C GLY A 75 -2.14 4.08 -8.03
N ILE A 76 -3.03 3.41 -8.78
CA ILE A 76 -3.84 2.31 -8.26
C ILE A 76 -3.86 1.12 -9.20
N ASN A 77 -4.11 -0.05 -8.63
CA ASN A 77 -4.28 -1.29 -9.36
C ASN A 77 -5.40 -2.14 -8.75
N THR A 78 -6.46 -2.41 -9.51
CA THR A 78 -7.54 -3.32 -9.08
C THR A 78 -7.28 -4.76 -9.50
N PRO A 79 -7.95 -5.75 -8.86
CA PRO A 79 -7.94 -7.13 -9.35
C PRO A 79 -8.32 -7.20 -10.84
N GLU A 80 -7.74 -8.16 -11.56
CA GLU A 80 -8.06 -8.45 -12.97
C GLU A 80 -9.28 -9.38 -13.11
N LEU A 81 -9.88 -9.47 -14.32
CA LEU A 81 -11.15 -10.18 -14.58
C LEU A 81 -11.22 -11.62 -14.02
N ASP A 82 -10.10 -12.33 -14.03
CA ASP A 82 -9.98 -13.71 -13.55
C ASP A 82 -9.54 -13.83 -12.08
N GLN A 83 -9.41 -12.71 -11.38
CA GLN A 83 -8.99 -12.64 -9.99
C GLN A 83 -10.18 -12.43 -9.05
N PRO A 84 -10.11 -12.95 -7.80
CA PRO A 84 -11.07 -12.62 -6.77
C PRO A 84 -11.22 -11.11 -6.56
N TYR A 85 -12.42 -10.67 -6.18
CA TYR A 85 -12.79 -9.27 -5.93
C TYR A 85 -12.82 -8.35 -7.15
N TYR A 86 -12.67 -8.86 -8.38
CA TYR A 86 -12.80 -8.07 -9.62
C TYR A 86 -14.16 -7.38 -9.73
N ASP A 87 -15.24 -8.14 -9.55
CA ASP A 87 -16.61 -7.64 -9.72
C ASP A 87 -16.94 -6.59 -8.65
N GLU A 88 -16.51 -6.82 -7.42
CA GLU A 88 -16.70 -5.92 -6.29
C GLU A 88 -15.93 -4.61 -6.48
N ALA A 89 -14.66 -4.67 -6.89
CA ALA A 89 -13.86 -3.49 -7.19
C ALA A 89 -14.48 -2.69 -8.34
N THR A 90 -14.88 -3.36 -9.42
CA THR A 90 -15.57 -2.75 -10.56
C THR A 90 -16.90 -2.12 -10.15
N GLN A 91 -17.69 -2.80 -9.32
CA GLN A 91 -18.96 -2.29 -8.82
C GLN A 91 -18.77 -1.07 -7.92
N PHE A 92 -17.74 -1.06 -7.07
CA PHE A 92 -17.40 0.08 -6.24
C PHE A 92 -17.03 1.29 -7.10
N THR A 93 -16.12 1.13 -8.06
CA THR A 93 -15.71 2.21 -8.98
C THR A 93 -16.90 2.70 -9.80
N ARG A 94 -17.79 1.80 -10.24
CA ARG A 94 -19.04 2.15 -10.94
C ARG A 94 -19.95 3.01 -10.07
N ALA A 95 -20.19 2.61 -8.83
CA ALA A 95 -20.99 3.38 -7.89
C ALA A 95 -20.35 4.74 -7.56
N LEU A 96 -19.02 4.80 -7.55
CA LEU A 96 -18.26 6.02 -7.28
C LEU A 96 -18.26 6.99 -8.46
N LEU A 97 -18.15 6.53 -9.70
CA LEU A 97 -17.82 7.38 -10.85
C LEU A 97 -18.83 7.37 -11.99
N GLU A 98 -19.55 6.27 -12.24
CA GLU A 98 -20.36 6.15 -13.47
C GLU A 98 -21.50 7.17 -13.52
N ASN A 99 -21.66 7.83 -14.67
CA ASN A 99 -22.61 8.92 -14.91
C ASN A 99 -22.38 10.18 -14.04
N LYS A 100 -21.20 10.34 -13.44
CA LYS A 100 -20.86 11.53 -12.64
C LYS A 100 -19.87 12.42 -13.38
N GLN A 101 -19.90 13.71 -13.04
CA GLN A 101 -18.92 14.67 -13.52
C GLN A 101 -17.67 14.63 -12.62
N VAL A 102 -16.51 14.48 -13.25
CA VAL A 102 -15.21 14.41 -12.59
C VAL A 102 -14.30 15.52 -13.10
N GLY A 103 -13.38 16.00 -12.25
CA GLY A 103 -12.24 16.81 -12.67
C GLY A 103 -11.08 15.92 -13.08
N LEU A 104 -10.52 16.16 -14.26
CA LEU A 104 -9.32 15.47 -14.75
C LEU A 104 -8.07 16.18 -14.29
N GLU A 105 -7.14 15.44 -13.71
CA GLU A 105 -5.81 15.92 -13.40
C GLU A 105 -4.75 14.95 -13.94
N PHE A 106 -3.96 15.43 -14.88
CA PHE A 106 -2.78 14.73 -15.39
C PHE A 106 -1.58 14.92 -14.47
N ASP A 107 -0.62 14.02 -14.56
CA ASP A 107 0.67 14.12 -13.88
C ASP A 107 1.77 14.43 -14.91
N ALA A 108 3.04 14.18 -14.58
CA ALA A 108 4.20 14.48 -15.43
C ALA A 108 4.07 13.93 -16.86
N ASP A 109 3.60 12.70 -17.03
CA ASP A 109 3.31 12.07 -18.32
C ASP A 109 1.82 11.72 -18.45
N GLU A 110 1.21 12.13 -19.58
CA GLU A 110 -0.21 11.85 -19.85
C GLU A 110 -0.47 10.46 -20.41
N LEU A 111 0.56 9.80 -20.96
CA LEU A 111 0.46 8.48 -21.58
C LEU A 111 1.45 7.53 -20.92
N ASP A 112 1.08 6.25 -20.83
CA ASP A 112 2.04 5.20 -20.51
C ASP A 112 2.65 4.57 -21.78
N GLN A 113 3.53 3.60 -21.57
CA GLN A 113 4.20 2.85 -22.65
C GLN A 113 3.25 2.04 -23.57
N TYR A 114 1.97 1.92 -23.20
CA TYR A 114 0.94 1.22 -23.96
C TYR A 114 -0.05 2.21 -24.61
N ASP A 115 0.30 3.50 -24.68
CA ASP A 115 -0.52 4.59 -25.20
C ASP A 115 -1.86 4.77 -24.45
N ARG A 116 -1.95 4.33 -23.19
CA ARG A 116 -3.14 4.57 -22.34
C ARG A 116 -3.07 5.97 -21.75
N THR A 117 -4.17 6.70 -21.80
CA THR A 117 -4.27 8.01 -21.14
C THR A 117 -4.39 7.85 -19.62
N LEU A 118 -3.50 8.52 -18.90
CA LEU A 118 -3.35 8.44 -17.46
C LEU A 118 -3.91 9.69 -16.79
N ALA A 119 -4.76 9.53 -15.77
CA ALA A 119 -5.19 10.66 -14.96
C ALA A 119 -5.55 10.27 -13.53
N TYR A 120 -5.49 11.25 -12.63
CA TYR A 120 -6.24 11.28 -11.38
C TYR A 120 -7.62 11.86 -11.63
N LEU A 121 -8.64 11.29 -10.96
CA LEU A 121 -10.02 11.78 -11.07
C LEU A 121 -10.50 12.36 -9.75
N TRP A 122 -11.01 13.59 -9.81
CA TRP A 122 -11.61 14.29 -8.67
C TRP A 122 -13.13 14.28 -8.77
N ILE A 123 -13.81 13.81 -7.73
CA ILE A 123 -15.26 13.87 -7.61
C ILE A 123 -15.64 14.75 -6.43
N GLY A 124 -16.27 15.90 -6.70
CA GLY A 124 -16.38 16.92 -5.65
C GLY A 124 -14.98 17.31 -5.18
N ASP A 125 -14.70 17.25 -3.88
CA ASP A 125 -13.37 17.52 -3.31
C ASP A 125 -12.58 16.24 -2.99
N GLU A 126 -13.07 15.08 -3.41
CA GLU A 126 -12.47 13.78 -3.13
C GLU A 126 -11.66 13.25 -4.32
N LEU A 127 -10.45 12.76 -4.04
CA LEU A 127 -9.63 12.02 -5.00
C LEU A 127 -10.16 10.59 -5.12
N ALA A 128 -10.72 10.23 -6.28
CA ALA A 128 -11.31 8.91 -6.50
C ALA A 128 -10.28 7.78 -6.37
N ASN A 129 -9.07 8.00 -6.88
CA ASN A 129 -7.96 7.05 -6.83
C ASN A 129 -7.65 6.64 -5.36
N TYR A 130 -7.48 7.64 -4.48
CA TYR A 130 -7.33 7.43 -3.04
C TYR A 130 -8.54 6.69 -2.45
N THR A 131 -9.75 7.08 -2.83
CA THR A 131 -11.00 6.53 -2.27
C THR A 131 -11.16 5.04 -2.58
N ILE A 132 -10.81 4.61 -3.79
CA ILE A 132 -10.85 3.21 -4.21
C ILE A 132 -9.87 2.37 -3.38
N VAL A 133 -8.63 2.84 -3.21
CA VAL A 133 -7.61 2.15 -2.39
C VAL A 133 -8.00 2.14 -0.92
N ARG A 134 -8.44 3.27 -0.36
CA ARG A 134 -8.86 3.39 1.05
C ARG A 134 -10.00 2.46 1.40
N SER A 135 -10.86 2.16 0.44
CA SER A 135 -11.99 1.23 0.57
C SER A 135 -11.59 -0.24 0.40
N GLY A 136 -10.32 -0.51 0.11
CA GLY A 136 -9.76 -1.85 -0.02
C GLY A 136 -10.01 -2.51 -1.37
N TRP A 137 -10.32 -1.75 -2.42
CA TRP A 137 -10.63 -2.31 -3.74
C TRP A 137 -9.48 -2.26 -4.74
N ALA A 138 -8.37 -1.64 -4.37
CA ALA A 138 -7.15 -1.54 -5.16
C ALA A 138 -5.90 -1.62 -4.28
N ASN A 139 -4.81 -2.14 -4.84
CA ASN A 139 -3.46 -1.90 -4.35
C ASN A 139 -2.97 -0.52 -4.81
N SER A 140 -2.08 0.09 -4.03
CA SER A 140 -1.23 1.22 -4.43
C SER A 140 -0.26 0.75 -5.51
N LEU A 141 -0.04 1.57 -6.54
CA LEU A 141 0.89 1.29 -7.64
C LEU A 141 1.65 2.56 -8.01
N SER A 142 2.94 2.62 -7.68
CA SER A 142 3.78 3.79 -7.95
C SER A 142 4.66 3.57 -9.19
N ILE A 143 4.37 4.31 -10.27
CA ILE A 143 5.14 4.27 -11.52
C ILE A 143 5.66 5.68 -11.81
N GLN A 144 6.98 5.85 -11.84
CA GLN A 144 7.62 7.12 -12.20
C GLN A 144 7.35 7.48 -13.67
N PRO A 145 7.22 8.76 -14.02
CA PRO A 145 7.29 9.94 -13.14
C PRO A 145 5.97 10.32 -12.45
N ASN A 146 4.90 9.54 -12.66
CA ASN A 146 3.54 9.87 -12.24
C ASN A 146 3.24 9.46 -10.78
N VAL A 147 3.84 10.17 -9.84
CA VAL A 147 3.82 9.86 -8.40
C VAL A 147 3.26 10.97 -7.52
N LYS A 148 2.56 11.96 -8.09
CA LYS A 148 2.05 13.15 -7.37
C LYS A 148 1.29 12.82 -6.09
N TYR A 149 0.48 11.77 -6.08
CA TYR A 149 -0.31 11.34 -4.92
C TYR A 149 0.13 10.01 -4.32
N ALA A 150 1.29 9.47 -4.72
CA ALA A 150 1.77 8.14 -4.30
C ALA A 150 1.76 7.95 -2.77
N VAL A 151 2.28 8.92 -2.02
CA VAL A 151 2.32 8.87 -0.54
C VAL A 151 0.93 8.77 0.08
N TYR A 152 -0.06 9.49 -0.45
CA TYR A 152 -1.43 9.46 0.08
C TYR A 152 -2.12 8.13 -0.24
N ILE A 153 -1.87 7.59 -1.44
CA ILE A 153 -2.45 6.33 -1.88
C ILE A 153 -1.83 5.15 -1.12
N GLU A 154 -0.52 5.18 -0.86
CA GLU A 154 0.15 4.20 0.00
C GLU A 154 -0.42 4.24 1.43
N GLN A 155 -0.63 5.43 2.00
CA GLN A 155 -1.27 5.57 3.31
C GLN A 155 -2.71 5.04 3.32
N ALA A 156 -3.48 5.24 2.24
CA ALA A 156 -4.80 4.67 2.09
C ALA A 156 -4.77 3.14 2.11
N GLN A 157 -3.78 2.55 1.42
CA GLN A 157 -3.59 1.10 1.39
C GLN A 157 -3.29 0.57 2.79
N GLU A 158 -2.34 1.16 3.52
CA GLU A 158 -1.99 0.69 4.86
C GLU A 158 -3.18 0.72 5.82
N LYS A 159 -4.07 1.71 5.68
CA LYS A 159 -5.32 1.78 6.44
C LYS A 159 -6.31 0.69 6.04
N ALA A 160 -6.55 0.51 4.74
CA ALA A 160 -7.42 -0.56 4.24
C ALA A 160 -6.92 -1.94 4.68
N ALA A 161 -5.60 -2.14 4.65
CA ALA A 161 -4.92 -3.35 5.09
C ALA A 161 -5.07 -3.60 6.59
N ALA A 162 -4.88 -2.56 7.42
CA ALA A 162 -5.07 -2.64 8.87
C ALA A 162 -6.52 -2.94 9.27
N GLU A 163 -7.48 -2.50 8.47
CA GLU A 163 -8.92 -2.72 8.69
C GLU A 163 -9.44 -4.02 8.04
N GLY A 164 -8.63 -4.69 7.23
CA GLY A 164 -9.04 -5.90 6.50
C GLY A 164 -10.13 -5.64 5.47
N ALA A 165 -10.15 -4.45 4.86
CA ALA A 165 -11.17 -4.03 3.89
C ALA A 165 -10.95 -4.68 2.52
N GLY A 166 -12.04 -5.09 1.84
CA GLY A 166 -12.00 -5.57 0.45
C GLY A 166 -10.98 -6.69 0.25
N ILE A 167 -9.99 -6.44 -0.63
CA ILE A 167 -8.90 -7.38 -0.95
C ILE A 167 -7.99 -7.72 0.24
N TRP A 168 -8.06 -6.93 1.32
CA TRP A 168 -7.24 -7.10 2.52
C TRP A 168 -7.86 -8.02 3.57
N GLN A 169 -9.01 -8.63 3.28
CA GLN A 169 -9.66 -9.60 4.16
C GLN A 169 -8.69 -10.74 4.50
N GLN A 170 -8.59 -11.06 5.79
CA GLN A 170 -7.62 -12.04 6.28
C GLN A 170 -8.13 -13.48 6.11
N SER A 171 -7.27 -14.33 5.56
CA SER A 171 -7.49 -15.77 5.53
C SER A 171 -7.29 -16.38 6.91
N GLN A 172 -7.87 -17.57 7.12
CA GLN A 172 -7.59 -18.41 8.28
C GLN A 172 -6.52 -19.47 7.98
N ALA A 173 -5.95 -19.47 6.77
CA ALA A 173 -4.88 -20.38 6.39
C ALA A 173 -3.63 -20.16 7.25
N THR A 174 -2.95 -21.25 7.58
CA THR A 174 -1.78 -21.24 8.49
C THR A 174 -0.45 -21.16 7.74
N VAL A 175 -0.46 -20.73 6.48
CA VAL A 175 0.77 -20.54 5.69
C VAL A 175 1.42 -19.24 6.14
N ALA A 176 2.74 -19.27 6.30
CA ALA A 176 3.55 -18.09 6.59
C ALA A 176 4.78 -18.07 5.67
N ILE A 177 5.37 -16.88 5.52
CA ILE A 177 6.66 -16.73 4.85
C ILE A 177 7.76 -17.14 5.84
N ASP A 178 8.60 -18.10 5.42
CA ASP A 178 9.79 -18.55 6.16
C ASP A 178 11.00 -17.67 5.82
N PHE A 179 11.13 -17.33 4.54
CA PHE A 179 12.24 -16.52 4.03
C PHE A 179 11.93 -15.96 2.63
N VAL A 180 12.42 -14.76 2.36
CA VAL A 180 12.48 -14.21 1.00
C VAL A 180 13.93 -13.92 0.64
N GLN A 181 14.41 -14.53 -0.45
CA GLN A 181 15.70 -14.22 -1.03
C GLN A 181 15.48 -13.36 -2.27
N TYR A 182 15.83 -12.09 -2.16
CA TYR A 182 15.64 -11.08 -3.21
C TYR A 182 16.97 -10.60 -3.84
N ASP A 183 18.09 -10.65 -3.10
CA ASP A 183 19.43 -10.20 -3.56
C ASP A 183 20.43 -11.37 -3.65
N PRO A 184 20.44 -12.15 -4.74
CA PRO A 184 21.44 -13.19 -4.99
C PRO A 184 22.82 -12.61 -5.37
N GLN A 185 23.89 -13.40 -5.23
CA GLN A 185 25.23 -12.92 -5.62
C GLN A 185 25.38 -12.85 -7.15
N GLY A 186 25.69 -11.66 -7.68
CA GLY A 186 25.90 -11.44 -9.12
C GLY A 186 24.70 -10.71 -9.75
N PRO A 187 24.63 -10.60 -11.09
CA PRO A 187 23.47 -10.02 -11.75
C PRO A 187 22.23 -10.92 -11.61
N ASP A 188 21.09 -10.38 -11.18
CA ASP A 188 19.86 -11.15 -10.94
C ASP A 188 19.36 -11.88 -12.20
N GLU A 189 19.52 -11.25 -13.36
CA GLU A 189 19.18 -11.82 -14.68
C GLU A 189 19.98 -13.10 -15.00
N GLU A 190 21.16 -13.27 -14.39
CA GLU A 190 22.00 -14.46 -14.57
C GLU A 190 21.68 -15.56 -13.53
N ASN A 191 20.95 -15.24 -12.44
CA ASN A 191 20.72 -16.11 -11.28
C ASN A 191 19.25 -16.11 -10.79
N MET A 192 18.27 -16.12 -11.71
CA MET A 192 16.83 -16.08 -11.36
C MET A 192 16.33 -17.19 -10.42
N ASN A 193 17.05 -18.31 -10.28
CA ASN A 193 16.69 -19.36 -9.31
C ASN A 193 17.28 -19.11 -7.91
N ASP A 194 18.22 -18.20 -7.78
CA ASP A 194 18.73 -17.77 -6.46
C ASP A 194 17.83 -16.71 -5.84
N GLU A 195 16.88 -16.17 -6.61
CA GLU A 195 15.74 -15.38 -6.15
C GLU A 195 14.53 -16.30 -5.87
N TYR A 196 14.02 -16.28 -4.63
CA TYR A 196 12.94 -17.17 -4.23
C TYR A 196 12.16 -16.69 -3.01
N VAL A 197 10.91 -17.16 -2.89
CA VAL A 197 10.11 -17.08 -1.67
C VAL A 197 9.95 -18.48 -1.10
N ARG A 198 10.23 -18.67 0.19
CA ARG A 198 9.98 -19.92 0.90
C ARG A 198 8.80 -19.76 1.84
N LEU A 199 7.78 -20.59 1.63
CA LEU A 199 6.59 -20.65 2.46
C LEU A 199 6.64 -21.89 3.35
N TYR A 200 5.97 -21.83 4.50
CA TYR A 200 5.80 -22.97 5.38
C TYR A 200 4.43 -23.00 6.03
N ASN A 201 4.00 -24.21 6.40
CA ASN A 201 2.80 -24.40 7.20
C ASN A 201 3.16 -24.23 8.69
N ASN A 202 2.74 -23.10 9.27
CA ASN A 202 2.88 -22.77 10.70
C ASN A 202 1.74 -23.36 11.56
N GLY A 203 0.86 -24.16 10.96
CA GLY A 203 -0.23 -24.86 11.62
C GLY A 203 0.19 -26.20 12.20
N THR A 204 -0.74 -26.82 12.95
CA THR A 204 -0.55 -28.14 13.57
C THR A 204 -1.15 -29.29 12.76
N VAL A 205 -1.83 -28.99 11.66
CA VAL A 205 -2.44 -29.93 10.72
C VAL A 205 -1.92 -29.68 9.31
N GLU A 206 -2.01 -30.67 8.42
CA GLU A 206 -1.67 -30.48 7.02
C GLU A 206 -2.60 -29.48 6.33
N ILE A 207 -2.09 -28.77 5.33
CA ILE A 207 -2.84 -27.81 4.52
C ILE A 207 -2.59 -28.06 3.04
N ASN A 208 -3.66 -28.17 2.27
CA ASN A 208 -3.59 -28.15 0.82
C ASN A 208 -3.58 -26.69 0.35
N ILE A 209 -2.54 -26.30 -0.38
CA ILE A 209 -2.36 -24.94 -0.90
C ILE A 209 -2.54 -24.89 -2.42
N ALA A 210 -3.08 -25.95 -3.04
CA ALA A 210 -3.44 -25.91 -4.45
C ALA A 210 -4.41 -24.74 -4.72
N GLY A 211 -4.08 -23.94 -5.74
CA GLY A 211 -4.80 -22.73 -6.10
C GLY A 211 -4.47 -21.49 -5.26
N PHE A 212 -3.64 -21.59 -4.22
CA PHE A 212 -3.11 -20.41 -3.54
C PHE A 212 -2.21 -19.64 -4.52
N THR A 213 -2.11 -18.34 -4.34
CA THR A 213 -1.28 -17.49 -5.19
C THR A 213 -0.18 -16.79 -4.41
N VAL A 214 0.93 -16.51 -5.09
CA VAL A 214 1.98 -15.58 -4.65
C VAL A 214 2.09 -14.49 -5.69
N SER A 215 2.13 -13.22 -5.26
CA SER A 215 2.30 -12.10 -6.16
C SER A 215 3.24 -11.02 -5.62
N ASP A 216 3.83 -10.26 -6.54
CA ASP A 216 4.53 -9.00 -6.28
C ASP A 216 3.56 -7.80 -6.32
N GLU A 217 4.08 -6.59 -6.14
CA GLU A 217 3.32 -5.34 -6.33
C GLU A 217 3.03 -5.01 -7.81
N SER A 218 3.76 -5.64 -8.73
CA SER A 218 3.77 -5.39 -10.18
C SER A 218 2.89 -6.32 -11.00
N ARG A 219 1.94 -7.03 -10.35
CA ARG A 219 0.90 -7.87 -10.98
C ARG A 219 1.38 -9.22 -11.50
N ARG A 220 2.59 -9.66 -11.15
CA ARG A 220 3.03 -11.02 -11.49
C ARG A 220 2.41 -11.96 -10.48
N VAL A 221 1.65 -12.94 -10.95
CA VAL A 221 0.99 -13.94 -10.10
C VAL A 221 1.50 -15.34 -10.44
N TYR A 222 1.93 -16.07 -9.40
CA TYR A 222 2.14 -17.51 -9.43
C TYR A 222 0.95 -18.20 -8.77
N THR A 223 0.45 -19.28 -9.35
CA THR A 223 -0.61 -20.12 -8.74
C THR A 223 -0.06 -21.51 -8.46
N PHE A 224 -0.16 -21.97 -7.21
CA PHE A 224 0.27 -23.33 -6.85
C PHE A 224 -0.63 -24.38 -7.50
N GLY A 225 -0.01 -25.39 -8.13
CA GLY A 225 -0.68 -26.63 -8.50
C GLY A 225 -0.95 -27.53 -7.29
N ASP A 226 -1.17 -28.83 -7.52
CA ASP A 226 -1.42 -29.80 -6.44
C ASP A 226 -0.25 -29.85 -5.45
N LEU A 227 -0.43 -29.25 -4.26
CA LEU A 227 0.60 -29.20 -3.23
C LEU A 227 -0.02 -29.19 -1.83
N THR A 228 0.39 -30.16 -1.00
CA THR A 228 0.02 -30.21 0.42
C THR A 228 1.25 -30.08 1.31
N LEU A 229 1.17 -29.18 2.29
CA LEU A 229 2.20 -28.95 3.30
C LEU A 229 1.78 -29.59 4.63
N LEU A 230 2.56 -30.58 5.08
CA LEU A 230 2.46 -31.10 6.45
C LEU A 230 2.82 -30.01 7.48
N PRO A 231 2.54 -30.19 8.78
CA PRO A 231 3.00 -29.27 9.82
C PRO A 231 4.52 -29.03 9.75
N ASN A 232 4.94 -27.75 9.70
CA ASN A 232 6.33 -27.31 9.43
C ASN A 232 6.90 -27.69 8.06
N GLY A 233 6.09 -28.26 7.18
CA GLY A 233 6.42 -28.50 5.77
C GLY A 233 6.64 -27.19 5.05
N ARG A 234 7.58 -27.19 4.09
CA ARG A 234 8.02 -26.01 3.34
C ARG A 234 7.92 -26.24 1.85
N VAL A 235 7.70 -25.17 1.11
CA VAL A 235 7.88 -25.08 -0.35
C VAL A 235 8.71 -23.85 -0.68
N THR A 236 9.70 -24.01 -1.55
CA THR A 236 10.45 -22.89 -2.14
C THR A 236 9.92 -22.60 -3.54
N LEU A 237 9.43 -21.39 -3.78
CA LEU A 237 9.06 -20.88 -5.10
C LEU A 237 10.22 -20.07 -5.67
N HIS A 238 10.88 -20.60 -6.68
CA HIS A 238 11.96 -19.93 -7.41
C HIS A 238 11.39 -19.07 -8.55
N SER A 239 11.94 -17.87 -8.77
CA SER A 239 11.49 -16.97 -9.85
C SER A 239 11.84 -17.52 -11.25
N GLY A 240 12.99 -18.19 -11.38
CA GLY A 240 13.46 -18.77 -12.63
C GLY A 240 12.73 -20.06 -13.05
N CYS A 241 13.19 -20.65 -14.16
CA CYS A 241 12.66 -21.90 -14.69
C CYS A 241 13.37 -23.12 -14.10
N GLY A 242 12.64 -24.24 -13.97
CA GLY A 242 13.17 -25.50 -13.46
C GLY A 242 12.18 -26.65 -13.59
N VAL A 243 12.45 -27.74 -12.87
CA VAL A 243 11.55 -28.89 -12.79
C VAL A 243 10.99 -28.96 -11.38
N ASP A 244 9.67 -28.88 -11.27
CA ASP A 244 8.98 -28.93 -9.98
C ASP A 244 9.23 -30.25 -9.25
N THR A 245 9.51 -30.15 -7.95
CA THR A 245 9.64 -31.29 -7.04
C THR A 245 8.82 -31.01 -5.77
N PRO A 246 7.48 -30.99 -5.85
CA PRO A 246 6.64 -30.70 -4.70
C PRO A 246 6.75 -31.79 -3.62
N PRO A 247 6.61 -31.44 -2.33
CA PRO A 247 6.35 -30.10 -1.83
C PRO A 247 7.61 -29.23 -1.72
N SER A 248 8.81 -29.75 -2.03
CA SER A 248 10.08 -29.08 -1.69
C SER A 248 10.34 -27.79 -2.46
N GLN A 249 10.17 -27.80 -3.78
CA GLN A 249 10.45 -26.66 -4.64
C GLN A 249 9.56 -26.66 -5.88
N VAL A 250 9.24 -25.46 -6.34
CA VAL A 250 8.50 -25.20 -7.58
C VAL A 250 9.10 -23.97 -8.27
N PHE A 251 8.84 -23.84 -9.57
CA PHE A 251 9.49 -22.83 -10.42
C PHE A 251 8.45 -21.99 -11.16
N TRP A 252 8.53 -20.67 -11.01
CA TRP A 252 7.64 -19.72 -11.67
C TRP A 252 7.93 -19.64 -13.17
N CYS A 253 9.20 -19.73 -13.56
CA CYS A 253 9.66 -19.50 -14.94
C CYS A 253 9.18 -18.13 -15.44
N ALA A 254 9.39 -17.10 -14.63
CA ALA A 254 8.72 -15.81 -14.79
C ALA A 254 9.26 -14.98 -15.98
N GLY A 255 10.44 -15.30 -16.51
CA GLY A 255 11.07 -14.65 -17.68
C GLY A 255 12.06 -13.54 -17.32
N ASP A 256 11.76 -12.76 -16.29
CA ASP A 256 12.58 -11.68 -15.72
C ASP A 256 12.55 -11.72 -14.17
N PRO A 257 13.49 -11.08 -13.43
CA PRO A 257 13.48 -11.03 -11.95
C PRO A 257 12.15 -10.55 -11.38
N VAL A 258 11.67 -11.18 -10.31
CA VAL A 258 10.34 -10.94 -9.72
C VAL A 258 10.41 -10.04 -8.49
N TRP A 259 11.37 -10.26 -7.59
CA TRP A 259 11.51 -9.57 -6.32
C TRP A 259 12.49 -8.41 -6.44
N ASN A 260 12.00 -7.18 -6.27
CA ASN A 260 12.84 -6.02 -6.52
C ASN A 260 13.82 -5.70 -5.36
N ASN A 261 15.10 -5.60 -5.70
CA ASN A 261 16.21 -5.22 -4.82
C ASN A 261 16.11 -3.80 -4.20
N SER A 262 15.34 -2.88 -4.81
CA SER A 262 15.05 -1.57 -4.22
C SER A 262 13.86 -1.56 -3.25
N GLY A 263 13.26 -2.73 -3.03
CA GLY A 263 12.07 -2.95 -2.23
C GLY A 263 10.89 -3.42 -3.07
N ASP A 264 10.09 -4.30 -2.48
CA ASP A 264 8.92 -4.96 -3.08
C ASP A 264 8.04 -5.52 -1.95
N THR A 265 6.87 -6.07 -2.24
CA THR A 265 6.03 -6.74 -1.25
C THR A 265 5.55 -8.08 -1.79
N VAL A 266 5.82 -9.15 -1.03
CA VAL A 266 5.28 -10.47 -1.30
C VAL A 266 3.89 -10.56 -0.70
N TYR A 267 2.90 -10.92 -1.52
CA TYR A 267 1.55 -11.25 -1.06
C TYR A 267 1.25 -12.73 -1.31
N VAL A 268 0.60 -13.37 -0.34
CA VAL A 268 0.08 -14.73 -0.49
C VAL A 268 -1.43 -14.71 -0.27
N TYR A 269 -2.19 -15.25 -1.23
CA TYR A 269 -3.66 -15.33 -1.14
C TYR A 269 -4.14 -16.78 -1.18
N ASP A 270 -5.26 -17.04 -0.51
CA ASP A 270 -5.96 -18.31 -0.60
C ASP A 270 -6.84 -18.39 -1.86
N THR A 271 -7.52 -19.52 -2.06
CA THR A 271 -8.38 -19.74 -3.24
C THR A 271 -9.63 -18.85 -3.28
N GLU A 272 -9.95 -18.16 -2.18
CA GLU A 272 -11.03 -17.16 -2.11
C GLU A 272 -10.48 -15.73 -2.28
N GLY A 273 -9.17 -15.58 -2.55
CA GLY A 273 -8.48 -14.30 -2.69
C GLY A 273 -8.21 -13.59 -1.38
N ARG A 274 -8.43 -14.22 -0.22
CA ARG A 274 -8.15 -13.59 1.07
C ARG A 274 -6.66 -13.58 1.34
N LEU A 275 -6.16 -12.48 1.91
CA LEU A 275 -4.76 -12.34 2.26
C LEU A 275 -4.38 -13.32 3.37
N VAL A 276 -3.45 -14.23 3.06
CA VAL A 276 -2.90 -15.20 4.00
C VAL A 276 -1.73 -14.59 4.76
N VAL A 277 -0.79 -14.00 4.05
CA VAL A 277 0.38 -13.32 4.61
C VAL A 277 0.91 -12.30 3.62
N ARG A 278 1.48 -11.20 4.12
CA ARG A 278 2.27 -10.25 3.34
C ARG A 278 3.62 -9.98 4.01
N GLU A 279 4.65 -9.74 3.22
CA GLU A 279 5.97 -9.34 3.71
C GLU A 279 6.55 -8.26 2.80
N VAL A 280 6.85 -7.10 3.39
CA VAL A 280 7.50 -5.98 2.70
C VAL A 280 9.01 -6.24 2.71
N ILE A 281 9.57 -6.37 1.51
CA ILE A 281 11.01 -6.38 1.27
C ILE A 281 11.47 -4.92 1.32
N SER A 282 12.20 -4.56 2.36
CA SER A 282 12.91 -3.28 2.40
C SER A 282 14.26 -3.49 1.72
N GLY A 283 14.43 -2.99 0.50
CA GLY A 283 15.70 -3.02 -0.21
C GLY A 283 16.83 -2.29 0.54
N ARG A 284 18.05 -2.34 0.01
CA ARG A 284 19.21 -1.63 0.60
C ARG A 284 19.18 -0.11 0.38
#